data_AF-A0A7C4TBY5-F1
#
_entry.id   AF-A0A7C4TBY5-F1
#
_cell.length_a   1.000
_cell.length_b   1.000
_cell.length_c   1.000
_cell.angle_alpha   90.00
_cell.angle_beta   90.00
_cell.angle_gamma   90.00
#
_symmetry.space_group_name_H-M   'P 1'
#
loop_
_entity.id
_entity.type
_entity.pdbx_description
1 polymer ?
#
loop_
_entity_poly.entity_id
_entity_poly.type
_entity_poly.pdbx_seq_one_letter_code
_entity_poly.pdbx_strand_id
1 'polypeptide(L)' 'MKYERGDIILVSFPFTDFSKSKVRPALIVSFSDIYPNDVVITAISSKATQNLENTWILVENTAPYFYKTGLKVRSVLLSR' A
#
# COMPACT_ATOMS: atom_id res chain seq x y z
N MET A 1 13.94 -10.79 -8.41
CA MET A 1 13.69 -9.42 -7.88
C MET A 1 13.59 -9.53 -6.38
N LYS A 2 14.29 -8.67 -5.64
CA LYS A 2 14.23 -8.65 -4.17
C LYS A 2 13.23 -7.57 -3.77
N TYR A 3 12.28 -7.95 -2.93
CA TYR A 3 11.30 -7.03 -2.36
C TYR A 3 11.87 -6.44 -1.06
N GLU A 4 11.86 -5.12 -0.94
CA GLU A 4 12.41 -4.43 0.23
C GLU A 4 11.34 -3.58 0.93
N ARG A 5 11.58 -3.33 2.22
CA ARG A 5 10.76 -2.42 3.01
C ARG A 5 10.72 -1.05 2.35
N GLY A 6 9.52 -0.53 2.11
CA GLY A 6 9.31 0.75 1.42
C GLY A 6 8.91 0.62 -0.04
N ASP A 7 9.06 -0.56 -0.65
CA ASP A 7 8.61 -0.79 -2.02
C ASP A 7 7.08 -0.76 -2.10
N ILE A 8 6.58 -0.17 -3.20
CA ILE A 8 5.16 -0.24 -3.56
C ILE A 8 5.00 -1.26 -4.68
N ILE A 9 4.23 -2.31 -4.41
CA ILE A 9 3.98 -3.42 -5.32
C ILE A 9 2.50 -3.50 -5.71
N LEU A 10 2.22 -4.14 -6.84
CA LEU A 10 0.85 -4.45 -7.25
C LEU A 10 0.45 -5.84 -6.78
N VAL A 11 -0.63 -5.92 -6.01
CA VAL A 11 -1.14 -7.17 -5.44
C VAL A 11 -2.59 -7.38 -5.88
N SER A 12 -2.93 -8.62 -6.21
CA SER A 12 -4.28 -9.04 -6.54
C SER A 12 -5.06 -9.27 -5.23
N PHE A 13 -5.78 -8.26 -4.74
CA PHE A 13 -6.61 -8.39 -3.54
C PHE A 13 -7.93 -9.08 -3.88
N PRO A 14 -8.28 -10.20 -3.24
CA PRO A 14 -9.61 -10.78 -3.37
C PRO A 14 -10.65 -9.83 -2.79
N PHE A 15 -11.85 -9.84 -3.37
CA PHE A 15 -13.02 -9.28 -2.68
C PHE A 15 -13.39 -10.15 -1.48
N THR A 16 -14.12 -9.59 -0.53
CA THR A 16 -14.51 -10.27 0.71
C THR A 16 -15.35 -11.53 0.46
N ASP A 17 -16.06 -11.57 -0.67
CA ASP A 17 -16.86 -12.71 -1.13
C ASP A 17 -16.06 -13.72 -1.97
N PHE A 18 -14.75 -13.49 -2.15
CA PHE A 18 -13.83 -14.27 -2.99
C PHE A 18 -14.26 -14.44 -4.45
N SER A 19 -15.26 -13.70 -4.94
CA SER A 19 -15.82 -13.90 -6.29
C SER A 19 -14.87 -13.46 -7.39
N LYS A 20 -14.10 -12.40 -7.13
CA LYS A 20 -13.12 -11.79 -8.03
C LYS A 20 -11.99 -11.17 -7.22
N SER A 21 -10.93 -10.80 -7.92
CA SER A 21 -9.86 -9.98 -7.35
C SER A 21 -9.72 -8.65 -8.09
N LYS A 22 -9.12 -7.69 -7.42
CA LYS A 22 -8.73 -6.41 -8.01
C LYS A 22 -7.26 -6.15 -7.71
N VAL A 23 -6.50 -5.81 -8.75
CA VAL A 23 -5.11 -5.38 -8.59
C VAL A 23 -5.08 -4.01 -7.91
N ARG A 24 -4.37 -3.90 -6.78
CA ARG A 24 -4.20 -2.65 -6.03
C ARG A 24 -2.76 -2.49 -5.57
N PRO A 25 -2.28 -1.25 -5.41
CA PRO A 25 -0.99 -0.99 -4.79
C PRO A 25 -0.99 -1.40 -3.31
N ALA A 26 0.16 -1.87 -2.82
CA ALA A 26 0.43 -2.17 -1.43
C ALA A 26 1.88 -1.80 -1.08
N LEU A 27 2.12 -1.37 0.16
CA LEU A 27 3.45 -1.01 0.66
C LEU A 27 4.03 -2.19 1.45
N ILE A 28 5.29 -2.54 1.17
CA ILE A 28 6.01 -3.56 1.93
C ILE A 28 6.52 -2.96 3.25
N VAL A 29 6.16 -3.59 4.37
CA VAL A 29 6.53 -3.14 5.73
C VAL A 29 7.49 -4.09 6.44
N SER A 30 7.58 -5.34 5.99
CA SER A 30 8.56 -6.32 6.50
C SER A 30 9.98 -6.02 6.01
N PHE A 31 10.96 -6.36 6.84
CA PHE A 31 12.36 -6.42 6.40
C PHE A 31 12.65 -7.79 5.77
N SER A 32 13.38 -7.78 4.65
CA SER A 32 13.64 -8.96 3.82
C SER A 32 14.57 -9.99 4.47
N ASP A 33 15.35 -9.60 5.47
CA ASP A 33 16.19 -10.47 6.29
C ASP A 33 15.41 -11.25 7.35
N ILE A 34 14.28 -10.71 7.81
CA ILE A 34 13.39 -11.37 8.79
C ILE A 34 12.45 -12.36 8.09
N TYR A 35 11.94 -11.99 6.91
CA TYR A 35 11.00 -12.80 6.12
C TYR A 35 11.59 -13.07 4.73
N PRO A 36 12.44 -14.10 4.56
CA PRO A 36 13.18 -14.31 3.31
C PRO A 36 12.30 -14.77 2.14
N ASN A 37 11.16 -15.40 2.42
CA ASN A 37 10.24 -15.95 1.41
C ASN A 37 8.87 -15.27 1.39
N ASP A 38 8.58 -14.44 2.37
CA ASP A 38 7.28 -13.80 2.57
C ASP A 38 7.45 -12.29 2.73
N VAL A 39 6.39 -11.54 2.42
CA VAL A 39 6.36 -10.11 2.68
C VAL A 39 5.10 -9.74 3.44
N VAL A 40 5.27 -8.91 4.46
CA VAL A 40 4.15 -8.26 5.15
C VAL A 40 3.90 -6.94 4.43
N ILE A 41 2.65 -6.74 4.01
CA ILE A 41 2.23 -5.57 3.26
C ILE A 41 1.09 -4.84 3.97
N THR A 42 1.00 -3.53 3.74
CA THR A 42 -0.19 -2.74 4.06
C THR A 42 -0.85 -2.25 2.76
N ALA A 43 -2.18 -2.25 2.73
CA ALA A 43 -2.93 -1.87 1.54
C ALA A 43 -2.89 -0.35 1.30
N ILE A 44 -2.78 0.05 0.04
CA ILE A 44 -2.94 1.45 -0.38
C ILE A 44 -4.31 1.62 -1.05
N SER A 45 -5.03 2.68 -0.67
CA SER A 45 -6.34 3.02 -1.23
C SER A 45 -6.37 4.46 -1.70
N SER A 46 -6.99 4.72 -2.85
CA SER A 46 -7.30 6.10 -3.29
C SER A 46 -8.56 6.66 -2.62
N LYS A 47 -9.29 5.85 -1.84
CA LYS A 47 -10.48 6.28 -1.09
C LYS A 47 -10.07 6.87 0.27
N ALA A 48 -9.34 7.99 0.24
CA ALA A 48 -9.06 8.76 1.45
C ALA A 48 -10.33 9.55 1.84
N THR A 49 -11.03 9.09 2.87
CA THR A 49 -12.20 9.78 3.46
C THR A 49 -11.77 11.05 4.21
N GLN A 50 -12.73 11.94 4.48
CA GLN A 50 -12.46 13.15 5.29
C GLN A 50 -12.05 12.80 6.73
N ASN A 51 -12.65 11.74 7.29
CA ASN A 51 -12.25 11.20 8.59
C ASN A 51 -11.21 10.09 8.34
N LEU A 52 -9.96 10.38 8.69
CA LEU A 52 -8.88 9.39 8.71
C LEU A 52 -8.83 8.77 10.10
N GLU A 53 -8.70 7.44 10.15
CA GLU A 53 -8.36 6.74 11.39
C GLU A 53 -6.97 7.18 11.87
N ASN A 54 -6.73 7.17 13.18
CA ASN A 54 -5.45 7.60 13.77
C ASN A 54 -4.25 6.78 13.28
N THR A 55 -4.48 5.56 12.82
CA THR A 55 -3.44 4.67 12.31
C THR A 55 -3.20 4.83 10.81
N TRP A 56 -4.06 5.53 10.09
CA TRP A 56 -3.95 5.67 8.64
C TRP A 56 -2.96 6.78 8.28
N ILE A 57 -2.11 6.51 7.29
CA ILE A 57 -1.09 7.46 6.84
C ILE A 57 -1.50 8.01 5.48
N LEU A 58 -1.67 9.32 5.42
CA LEU A 58 -2.05 10.02 4.21
C LEU A 58 -0.85 10.26 3.29
N VAL A 59 -1.02 9.96 2.01
CA VAL A 59 -0.02 10.20 0.96
C VAL A 59 -0.56 11.28 0.03
N GLU A 60 -0.16 12.53 0.31
CA GLU A 60 -0.59 13.69 -0.46
C GLU A 60 0.12 13.77 -1.81
N ASN A 61 -0.66 14.00 -2.87
CA ASN A 61 -0.11 14.10 -4.23
C ASN A 61 0.65 15.41 -4.49
N THR A 62 0.49 16.39 -3.61
CA THR A 62 1.22 17.66 -3.60
C THR A 62 2.58 17.56 -2.90
N ALA A 63 2.91 16.43 -2.27
CA ALA A 63 4.17 16.26 -1.56
C ALA A 63 5.39 16.29 -2.51
N PRO A 64 6.54 16.89 -2.12
CA PRO A 64 7.71 17.07 -2.99
C PRO A 64 8.25 15.80 -3.65
N TYR A 65 8.02 14.63 -3.06
CA TYR A 65 8.52 13.34 -3.55
C TYR A 65 7.41 12.36 -3.92
N PHE A 66 6.17 12.82 -4.09
CA PHE A 66 5.04 11.96 -4.42
C PHE A 66 5.27 11.18 -5.73
N TYR A 67 5.91 11.81 -6.72
CA TYR A 67 6.23 11.17 -8.00
C TYR A 67 7.10 9.90 -7.85
N LYS A 68 7.89 9.77 -6.77
CA LYS A 68 8.71 8.58 -6.50
C LYS A 68 7.88 7.37 -6.06
N THR A 69 6.64 7.57 -5.63
CA THR A 69 5.76 6.49 -5.16
C THR A 69 5.17 5.66 -6.30
N GLY A 70 5.13 6.21 -7.53
CA GLY A 70 4.40 5.61 -8.65
C GLY A 70 2.87 5.64 -8.52
N LEU A 71 2.32 6.18 -7.42
CA LEU A 71 0.89 6.41 -7.27
C LEU A 71 0.44 7.56 -8.16
N LYS A 72 -0.76 7.46 -8.72
CA LYS A 72 -1.30 8.46 -9.66
C LYS A 72 -2.09 9.58 -8.96
N VAL A 73 -2.59 9.31 -7.77
CA VAL A 73 -3.53 10.19 -7.04
C VAL A 73 -3.26 10.14 -5.55
N ARG A 74 -3.73 11.17 -4.84
CA ARG A 74 -3.78 11.20 -3.37
C ARG A 74 -4.36 9.88 -2.85
N SER A 75 -3.65 9.27 -1.90
CA SER A 75 -3.93 7.93 -1.42
C SER A 75 -3.72 7.83 0.08
N VAL A 76 -4.15 6.72 0.67
CA VAL A 76 -3.99 6.44 2.11
C VAL A 76 -3.45 5.02 2.30
N LEU A 77 -2.50 4.89 3.23
CA LEU A 77 -2.01 3.62 3.75
C LEU A 77 -2.93 3.14 4.86
N LEU A 78 -3.48 1.95 4.69
CA LEU A 78 -4.44 1.34 5.62
C LEU A 78 -3.68 0.49 6.65
N SER A 79 -3.07 1.14 7.64
CA SER A 79 -2.48 0.45 8.79
C SER A 79 -3.58 0.20 9.82
N ARG A 80 -3.82 -1.08 10.14
CA ARG A 80 -4.72 -1.54 11.20
C ARG A 80 -3.98 -2.56 12.05
#